data_AF-A0A9R1FXJ2-F1
#
_entry.id   AF-A0A9R1FXJ2-F1
#
_cell.length_a   1.000
_cell.length_b   1.000
_cell.length_c   1.000
_cell.angle_alpha   90.00
_cell.angle_beta   90.00
_cell.angle_gamma   90.00
#
_symmetry.space_group_name_H-M   'P 1'
#
loop_
_entity.id
_entity.type
_entity.pdbx_description
1 polymer ?
#
loop_
_entity_poly.entity_id
_entity_poly.type
_entity_poly.pdbx_seq_one_letter_code
_entity_poly.pdbx_strand_id
1 'polypeptide(L)'
;LLLASTACHARDAVTPGRPLAANQMLLSGPNGKFVLVFFTPPGANNTYVGVWYGKVSVRMVVWVTNREHPIPSGDADNHAATLSMSATGTLTIAKGNSAFVWSVKPATALASPTAWKLDNGNLVLADVGGGMAWEGFDYPTDTLLPDMKLGINFVKGRNRTLTAWKS
;
A
#
# COMPACT_ATOMS: atom_id res chain seq x y z
N LEU A 1 7.02 23.36 33.81
CA LEU A 1 6.30 23.31 32.52
C LEU A 1 7.07 22.37 31.61
N LEU A 2 6.72 21.07 31.55
CA LEU A 2 7.37 20.15 30.60
C LEU A 2 6.69 20.31 29.25
N LEU A 3 7.43 20.83 28.27
CA LEU A 3 7.01 20.78 26.86
C LEU A 3 7.19 19.34 26.39
N ALA A 4 6.10 18.56 26.37
CA ALA A 4 6.07 17.31 25.63
C ALA A 4 6.20 17.68 24.15
N SER A 5 7.36 17.43 23.54
CA SER A 5 7.50 17.51 22.10
C SER A 5 6.58 16.43 21.52
N THR A 6 5.43 16.83 20.99
CA THR A 6 4.69 15.97 20.08
C THR A 6 5.56 15.82 18.85
N ALA A 7 6.38 14.76 18.82
CA ALA A 7 7.03 14.33 17.60
C ALA A 7 5.91 14.12 16.58
N CYS A 8 5.94 14.88 15.49
CA CYS A 8 5.11 14.60 14.32
C CYS A 8 5.61 13.28 13.75
N HIS A 9 5.12 12.16 14.30
CA HIS A 9 5.43 10.85 13.75
C HIS A 9 4.78 10.76 12.38
N ALA A 10 5.60 10.48 11.38
CA ALA A 10 5.11 10.13 10.06
C ALA A 10 4.13 8.97 10.17
N ARG A 11 2.97 9.08 9.50
CA ARG A 11 1.95 8.03 9.52
C ARG A 11 2.45 6.84 8.68
N ASP A 12 2.48 5.68 9.28
CA ASP A 12 2.89 4.40 8.67
C ASP A 12 1.74 3.40 8.54
N ALA A 13 0.55 3.73 9.05
CA ALA A 13 -0.61 2.85 9.08
C ALA A 13 -1.87 3.43 8.42
N VAL A 14 -2.67 2.55 7.81
CA VAL A 14 -4.07 2.79 7.43
C VAL A 14 -4.98 1.95 8.35
N THR A 15 -5.90 2.61 9.03
CA THR A 15 -6.85 2.01 9.99
C THR A 15 -8.28 2.39 9.64
N PRO A 16 -9.30 1.71 10.21
CA PRO A 16 -10.69 2.12 10.05
C PRO A 16 -10.87 3.60 10.41
N GLY A 17 -11.62 4.33 9.57
CA GLY A 17 -11.87 5.77 9.73
C GLY A 17 -10.67 6.69 9.47
N ARG A 18 -9.48 6.17 9.14
CA ARG A 18 -8.28 6.96 8.81
C ARG A 18 -7.66 6.50 7.48
N PRO A 19 -8.32 6.75 6.35
CA PRO A 19 -7.83 6.34 5.05
C PRO A 19 -6.56 7.09 4.65
N LEU A 20 -5.83 6.54 3.67
CA LEU A 20 -4.80 7.27 2.91
C LEU A 20 -5.47 7.92 1.70
N ALA A 21 -5.55 9.26 1.70
CA ALA A 21 -6.08 10.03 0.57
C ALA A 21 -5.04 10.21 -0.55
N ALA A 22 -5.50 10.50 -1.77
CA ALA A 22 -4.66 10.64 -2.96
C ALA A 22 -3.52 11.66 -2.82
N ASN A 23 -3.73 12.74 -2.07
CA ASN A 23 -2.73 13.79 -1.82
C ASN A 23 -1.86 13.53 -0.59
N GLN A 24 -1.93 12.34 0.01
CA GLN A 24 -1.19 11.97 1.20
C GLN A 24 -0.15 10.88 0.91
N MET A 25 0.81 10.76 1.81
CA MET A 25 1.83 9.71 1.79
C MET A 25 1.77 8.90 3.09
N LEU A 26 2.18 7.64 3.00
CA LEU A 26 2.40 6.76 4.14
C LEU A 26 3.88 6.38 4.18
N LEU A 27 4.59 6.76 5.24
CA LEU A 27 6.04 6.57 5.33
C LEU A 27 6.36 5.34 6.17
N SER A 28 7.39 4.59 5.78
CA SER A 28 7.87 3.48 6.60
C SER A 28 8.71 4.01 7.77
N GLY A 29 8.25 3.76 9.00
CA GLY A 29 8.98 4.09 10.22
C GLY A 29 9.44 5.56 10.34
N PRO A 30 10.32 5.86 11.32
CA PRO A 30 10.83 7.22 11.52
C PRO A 30 11.73 7.72 10.37
N ASN A 31 12.32 6.81 9.62
CA ASN A 31 13.32 7.12 8.60
C ASN A 31 12.72 7.27 7.20
N GLY A 32 11.46 6.90 6.97
CA GLY A 32 10.79 7.01 5.67
C GLY A 32 11.55 6.32 4.54
N LYS A 33 12.13 5.13 4.78
CA LYS A 33 12.90 4.40 3.75
C LYS A 33 12.05 4.10 2.52
N PHE A 34 10.80 3.76 2.74
CA PHE A 34 9.81 3.52 1.70
C PHE A 34 8.58 4.39 1.92
N VAL A 35 7.92 4.74 0.83
CA VAL A 35 6.70 5.57 0.83
C VAL A 35 5.61 4.85 0.06
N LEU A 36 4.40 4.71 0.62
CA LEU A 36 3.21 4.35 -0.12
C LEU A 36 2.47 5.62 -0.55
N VAL A 37 2.12 5.71 -1.83
CA VAL A 37 1.49 6.91 -2.39
C VAL A 37 0.58 6.56 -3.56
N PHE A 38 -0.38 7.44 -3.84
CA PHE A 38 -1.08 7.47 -5.12
C PHE A 38 -0.21 8.15 -6.18
N PHE A 39 -0.22 7.64 -7.41
CA PHE A 39 0.53 8.26 -8.49
C PHE A 39 -0.04 7.93 -9.87
N THR A 40 0.11 8.88 -10.78
CA THR A 40 -0.08 8.67 -12.22
C THR A 40 1.29 8.73 -12.92
N PRO A 41 1.70 7.68 -13.67
CA PRO A 41 2.90 7.74 -14.48
C PRO A 41 2.87 8.92 -15.46
N PRO A 42 4.02 9.56 -15.77
CA PRO A 42 4.06 10.66 -16.74
C PRO A 42 3.46 10.27 -18.09
N GLY A 43 2.53 11.08 -18.59
CA GLY A 43 1.86 10.83 -19.88
C GLY A 43 0.79 9.73 -19.86
N ALA A 44 0.51 9.12 -18.70
CA ALA A 44 -0.56 8.15 -18.52
C ALA A 44 -1.85 8.82 -18.00
N ASN A 45 -2.99 8.13 -18.18
CA ASN A 45 -4.31 8.52 -17.66
C ASN A 45 -4.87 7.46 -16.71
N ASN A 46 -3.99 6.89 -15.87
CA ASN A 46 -4.32 5.84 -14.93
C ASN A 46 -3.57 6.10 -13.62
N THR A 47 -4.31 6.21 -12.52
CA THR A 47 -3.75 6.38 -11.18
C THR A 47 -3.62 5.03 -10.46
N TYR A 48 -2.48 4.84 -9.82
CA TYR A 48 -2.11 3.64 -9.07
C TYR A 48 -1.77 3.97 -7.63
N VAL A 49 -1.78 2.96 -6.76
CA VAL A 49 -1.18 3.01 -5.44
C VAL A 49 0.08 2.15 -5.46
N GLY A 50 1.21 2.74 -5.09
CA GLY A 50 2.48 2.05 -5.15
C GLY A 50 3.48 2.51 -4.11
N VAL A 51 4.57 1.76 -4.04
CA VAL A 51 5.68 1.97 -3.10
C VAL A 51 6.88 2.49 -3.83
N TRP A 52 7.46 3.57 -3.32
CA TRP A 52 8.72 4.15 -3.82
C TRP A 52 9.78 4.15 -2.72
N TYR A 53 11.05 4.32 -3.11
CA TYR A 53 12.11 4.68 -2.17
C TYR A 53 11.94 6.13 -1.72
N GLY A 54 11.90 6.38 -0.41
CA GLY A 54 11.64 7.72 0.14
C GLY A 54 12.85 8.66 0.16
N LYS A 55 14.07 8.11 0.04
CA LYS A 55 15.33 8.88 0.08
C LYS A 55 16.04 9.01 -1.27
N VAL A 56 15.41 8.54 -2.34
CA VAL A 56 15.96 8.64 -3.70
C VAL A 56 15.21 9.76 -4.41
N SER A 57 15.94 10.72 -4.97
CA SER A 57 15.36 11.89 -5.66
C SER A 57 14.61 11.51 -6.94
N VAL A 58 15.09 10.47 -7.63
CA VAL A 58 14.40 9.86 -8.76
C VAL A 58 13.27 8.98 -8.22
N ARG A 59 12.03 9.25 -8.66
CA ARG A 59 10.85 8.47 -8.29
C ARG A 59 10.95 7.07 -8.89
N MET A 60 11.36 6.11 -8.07
CA MET A 60 11.48 4.70 -8.47
C MET A 60 10.35 3.91 -7.83
N VAL A 61 9.42 3.44 -8.65
CA VAL A 61 8.32 2.58 -8.21
C VAL A 61 8.82 1.15 -8.09
N VAL A 62 8.76 0.57 -6.89
CA VAL A 62 9.26 -0.77 -6.60
C VAL A 62 8.14 -1.79 -6.34
N TRP A 63 6.92 -1.32 -6.11
CA TRP A 63 5.74 -2.17 -5.94
C TRP A 63 4.46 -1.40 -6.27
N VAL A 64 3.45 -2.06 -6.81
CA VAL A 64 2.16 -1.48 -7.21
C VAL A 64 1.04 -2.46 -6.84
N THR A 65 0.01 -1.99 -6.16
CA THR A 65 -1.07 -2.86 -5.67
C THR A 65 -2.17 -3.11 -6.69
N ASN A 66 -2.62 -2.06 -7.40
CA ASN A 66 -3.76 -2.08 -8.33
C ASN A 66 -3.27 -2.00 -9.79
N ARG A 67 -2.21 -2.76 -10.10
CA ARG A 67 -1.55 -2.72 -11.41
C ARG A 67 -2.49 -3.15 -12.55
N GLU A 68 -3.33 -4.15 -12.29
CA GLU A 68 -4.26 -4.75 -13.25
C GLU A 68 -5.53 -3.91 -13.43
N HIS A 69 -5.91 -3.18 -12.38
CA HIS A 69 -7.14 -2.39 -12.30
C HIS A 69 -6.83 -0.98 -11.75
N PRO A 70 -6.21 -0.11 -12.57
CA PRO A 70 -5.97 1.27 -12.19
C PRO A 70 -7.28 2.03 -11.92
N ILE A 71 -7.17 3.15 -11.22
CA ILE A 71 -8.23 4.16 -11.22
C ILE A 71 -8.12 4.93 -12.55
N PRO A 72 -9.19 5.00 -13.36
CA PRO A 72 -9.16 5.77 -14.61
C PRO A 72 -8.91 7.27 -14.36
N SER A 73 -8.38 7.94 -15.37
CA SER A 73 -7.96 9.35 -15.34
C SER A 73 -6.71 9.62 -14.50
N GLY A 74 -6.18 10.84 -14.59
CA GLY A 74 -4.98 11.25 -13.88
C GLY A 74 -5.24 11.83 -12.48
N ASP A 75 -4.15 12.21 -11.79
CA ASP A 75 -4.18 12.68 -10.40
C ASP A 75 -5.14 13.87 -10.16
N ALA A 76 -5.29 14.76 -11.15
CA ALA A 76 -6.19 15.91 -11.09
C ALA A 76 -7.68 15.52 -11.00
N ASP A 77 -8.06 14.36 -11.54
CA ASP A 77 -9.44 13.88 -11.50
C ASP A 77 -9.68 12.93 -10.31
N ASN A 78 -8.62 12.51 -9.64
CA ASN A 78 -8.63 11.42 -8.65
C ASN A 78 -8.37 11.92 -7.22
N HIS A 79 -8.61 13.21 -6.94
CA HIS A 79 -8.45 13.79 -5.60
C HIS A 79 -9.27 13.12 -4.49
N ALA A 80 -10.43 12.53 -4.85
CA ALA A 80 -11.28 11.78 -3.92
C ALA A 80 -10.86 10.31 -3.77
N ALA A 81 -9.78 9.87 -4.41
CA ALA A 81 -9.32 8.50 -4.29
C ALA A 81 -8.74 8.21 -2.91
N THR A 82 -9.06 7.03 -2.37
CA THR A 82 -8.60 6.60 -1.05
C THR A 82 -8.21 5.14 -1.03
N LEU A 83 -7.21 4.82 -0.20
CA LEU A 83 -6.94 3.48 0.29
C LEU A 83 -7.53 3.40 1.70
N SER A 84 -8.54 2.55 1.86
CA SER A 84 -9.44 2.56 3.02
C SER A 84 -9.52 1.19 3.67
N MET A 85 -9.66 1.17 5.00
CA MET A 85 -9.80 -0.05 5.80
C MET A 85 -11.22 -0.15 6.36
N SER A 86 -11.88 -1.30 6.15
CA SER A 86 -13.16 -1.60 6.81
C SER A 86 -12.94 -2.04 8.26
N ALA A 87 -13.99 -1.96 9.09
CA ALA A 87 -13.96 -2.46 10.47
C ALA A 87 -13.65 -3.96 10.58
N THR A 88 -13.86 -4.73 9.52
CA THR A 88 -13.62 -6.19 9.47
C THR A 88 -12.31 -6.56 8.76
N GLY A 89 -11.52 -5.56 8.33
CA GLY A 89 -10.20 -5.76 7.75
C GLY A 89 -10.15 -5.85 6.23
N THR A 90 -11.23 -5.55 5.52
CA THR A 90 -11.16 -5.40 4.06
C THR A 90 -10.44 -4.10 3.72
N LEU A 91 -9.31 -4.20 3.03
CA LEU A 91 -8.54 -3.06 2.52
C LEU A 91 -8.94 -2.82 1.06
N THR A 92 -9.34 -1.59 0.72
CA THR A 92 -9.92 -1.26 -0.59
C THR A 92 -9.32 0.01 -1.20
N ILE A 93 -9.31 0.08 -2.53
CA ILE A 93 -9.02 1.29 -3.29
C ILE A 93 -10.26 1.70 -4.07
N ALA A 94 -10.68 2.94 -3.93
CA ALA A 94 -11.84 3.50 -4.60
C ALA A 94 -11.60 4.98 -4.97
N LYS A 95 -12.33 5.46 -5.97
CA LYS A 95 -12.49 6.90 -6.27
C LYS A 95 -13.77 7.40 -5.62
N GLY A 96 -13.68 8.12 -4.51
CA GLY A 96 -14.85 8.60 -3.76
C GLY A 96 -15.82 7.46 -3.43
N ASN A 97 -17.10 7.63 -3.76
CA ASN A 97 -18.16 6.65 -3.52
C ASN A 97 -18.36 5.65 -4.69
N SER A 98 -17.40 5.57 -5.62
CA SER A 98 -17.44 4.60 -6.72
C SER A 98 -17.15 3.17 -6.25
N ALA A 99 -17.36 2.20 -7.14
CA ALA A 99 -16.97 0.81 -6.92
C ALA A 99 -15.45 0.69 -6.67
N PHE A 100 -15.08 -0.33 -5.89
CA PHE A 100 -13.67 -0.63 -5.61
C PHE A 100 -12.96 -1.12 -6.88
N VAL A 101 -11.83 -0.51 -7.21
CA VAL A 101 -10.97 -0.99 -8.32
C VAL A 101 -10.03 -2.10 -7.85
N TRP A 102 -9.75 -2.16 -6.55
CA TRP A 102 -8.92 -3.18 -5.94
C TRP A 102 -9.38 -3.42 -4.50
N SER A 103 -9.31 -4.67 -4.05
CA SER A 103 -9.54 -5.00 -2.66
C SER A 103 -8.80 -6.26 -2.25
N VAL A 104 -8.47 -6.34 -0.96
CA VAL A 104 -8.12 -7.60 -0.30
C VAL A 104 -9.01 -7.76 0.93
N LYS A 105 -9.54 -8.98 1.10
CA LYS A 105 -10.36 -9.36 2.23
C LYS A 105 -9.67 -10.49 3.00
N PRO A 106 -9.51 -10.38 4.33
CA PRO A 106 -8.98 -11.46 5.15
C PRO A 106 -9.95 -12.65 5.17
N ALA A 107 -9.43 -13.87 5.31
CA ALA A 107 -10.26 -15.08 5.36
C ALA A 107 -11.24 -15.08 6.55
N THR A 108 -10.82 -14.48 7.66
CA THR A 108 -11.63 -14.25 8.86
C THR A 108 -11.60 -12.77 9.20
N ALA A 109 -12.71 -12.24 9.73
CA ALA A 109 -12.77 -10.85 10.16
C ALA A 109 -11.72 -10.59 11.25
N LEU A 110 -10.99 -9.48 11.10
CA LEU A 110 -10.02 -9.03 12.09
C LEU A 110 -10.70 -8.16 13.14
N ALA A 111 -10.27 -8.25 14.39
CA ALA A 111 -10.84 -7.49 15.50
C ALA A 111 -10.31 -6.05 15.54
N SER A 112 -9.02 -5.85 15.26
CA SER A 112 -8.38 -4.54 15.15
C SER A 112 -7.53 -4.46 13.88
N PRO A 113 -8.14 -4.39 12.68
CA PRO A 113 -7.42 -4.41 11.42
C PRO A 113 -6.55 -3.18 11.22
N THR A 114 -5.31 -3.39 10.81
CA THR A 114 -4.38 -2.33 10.42
C THR A 114 -3.55 -2.74 9.22
N ALA A 115 -3.43 -1.83 8.25
CA ALA A 115 -2.47 -1.97 7.16
C ALA A 115 -1.22 -1.14 7.46
N TRP A 116 -0.08 -1.81 7.66
CA TRP A 116 1.20 -1.19 8.02
C TRP A 116 2.15 -1.13 6.85
N LYS A 117 2.81 0.02 6.70
CA LYS A 117 3.94 0.20 5.81
C LYS A 117 5.24 -0.10 6.56
N LEU A 118 5.84 -1.26 6.29
CA LEU A 118 7.04 -1.72 6.96
C LEU A 118 8.32 -1.13 6.35
N ASP A 119 9.39 -1.10 7.15
CA ASP A 119 10.71 -0.55 6.79
C ASP A 119 11.48 -1.34 5.73
N ASN A 120 11.06 -2.58 5.45
CA ASN A 120 11.56 -3.35 4.31
C ASN A 120 10.79 -3.05 3.01
N GLY A 121 9.76 -2.20 3.07
CA GLY A 121 8.96 -1.83 1.92
C GLY A 121 7.69 -2.66 1.75
N ASN A 122 7.43 -3.64 2.61
CA ASN A 122 6.20 -4.42 2.56
C ASN A 122 5.00 -3.59 3.04
N LEU A 123 3.84 -3.83 2.43
CA LEU A 123 2.54 -3.40 2.96
C LEU A 123 1.89 -4.64 3.54
N VAL A 124 1.62 -4.65 4.84
CA VAL A 124 1.03 -5.81 5.52
C VAL A 124 -0.32 -5.44 6.11
N LEU A 125 -1.27 -6.35 6.00
CA LEU A 125 -2.55 -6.29 6.71
C LEU A 125 -2.52 -7.31 7.83
N ALA A 126 -2.68 -6.85 9.06
CA ALA A 126 -2.69 -7.67 10.25
C ALA A 126 -3.67 -7.13 11.29
N ASP A 127 -4.03 -7.96 12.26
CA ASP A 127 -4.62 -7.49 13.50
C ASP A 127 -3.53 -6.84 14.39
N VAL A 128 -3.89 -5.82 15.17
CA VAL A 128 -2.97 -5.20 16.15
C VAL A 128 -2.50 -6.24 17.17
N GLY A 129 -3.35 -7.20 17.53
CA GLY A 129 -3.00 -8.32 18.43
C GLY A 129 -2.07 -9.37 17.82
N GLY A 130 -1.66 -9.20 16.56
CA GLY A 130 -0.91 -10.19 15.79
C GLY A 130 -1.80 -11.04 14.88
N GLY A 131 -1.17 -11.78 13.97
CA GLY A 131 -1.87 -12.52 12.92
C GLY A 131 -1.89 -11.73 11.61
N MET A 132 -0.94 -12.04 10.74
CA MET A 132 -0.85 -11.45 9.42
C MET A 132 -1.87 -12.10 8.48
N ALA A 133 -2.80 -11.31 7.97
CA ALA A 133 -3.85 -11.77 7.06
C ALA A 133 -3.44 -11.64 5.60
N TRP A 134 -2.61 -10.64 5.27
CA TRP A 134 -2.10 -10.43 3.92
C TRP A 134 -0.79 -9.63 3.92
N GLU A 135 0.05 -9.87 2.92
CA GLU A 135 1.31 -9.17 2.71
C GLU A 135 1.52 -8.89 1.21
N GLY A 136 1.96 -7.67 0.88
CA GLY A 136 2.22 -7.27 -0.50
C GLY A 136 3.38 -8.03 -1.14
N PHE A 137 4.34 -8.48 -0.34
CA PHE A 137 5.49 -9.26 -0.81
C PHE A 137 5.12 -10.66 -1.35
N ASP A 138 3.91 -11.14 -1.06
CA ASP A 138 3.37 -12.33 -1.71
C ASP A 138 2.89 -12.06 -3.15
N TYR A 139 2.82 -10.80 -3.58
CA TYR A 139 2.39 -10.33 -4.89
C TYR A 139 3.41 -9.36 -5.46
N PRO A 140 4.61 -9.84 -5.82
CA PRO A 140 5.65 -8.96 -6.35
C PRO A 140 5.23 -8.39 -7.73
N THR A 141 5.80 -7.23 -8.06
CA THR A 141 5.61 -6.57 -9.35
C THR A 141 6.81 -6.85 -10.26
N ASP A 142 7.56 -5.85 -10.66
CA ASP A 142 8.74 -5.90 -11.54
C ASP A 142 10.06 -5.84 -10.77
N THR A 143 10.01 -5.62 -9.46
CA THR A 143 11.20 -5.44 -8.61
C THR A 143 11.23 -6.48 -7.49
N LEU A 144 12.43 -7.01 -7.21
CA LEU A 144 12.70 -7.82 -6.02
C LEU A 144 13.40 -6.96 -4.95
N LEU A 145 12.70 -6.68 -3.85
CA LEU A 145 13.26 -6.01 -2.69
C LEU A 145 13.94 -7.01 -1.73
N PRO A 146 14.82 -6.55 -0.82
CA PRO A 146 15.24 -7.37 0.32
C PRO A 146 14.03 -7.96 1.06
N ASP A 147 14.19 -9.17 1.58
CA ASP A 147 13.17 -9.99 2.27
C ASP A 147 12.02 -10.53 1.39
N MET A 148 11.88 -10.07 0.13
CA MET A 148 10.96 -10.72 -0.81
C MET A 148 11.45 -12.12 -1.19
N LYS A 149 10.50 -13.00 -1.51
CA LYS A 149 10.78 -14.37 -1.95
C LYS A 149 10.28 -14.55 -3.38
N LEU A 150 11.07 -15.18 -4.25
CA LEU A 150 10.61 -15.67 -5.55
C LEU A 150 10.37 -17.17 -5.50
N GLY A 151 9.51 -17.66 -6.40
CA GLY A 151 9.14 -19.06 -6.51
C GLY A 151 7.91 -19.44 -5.69
N ILE A 152 7.70 -20.75 -5.55
CA ILE A 152 6.45 -21.32 -5.05
C ILE A 152 6.46 -21.39 -3.51
N ASN A 153 5.46 -20.77 -2.90
CA ASN A 153 5.05 -21.07 -1.53
C ASN A 153 4.09 -22.26 -1.54
N PHE A 154 4.59 -23.45 -1.23
CA PHE A 154 3.77 -24.66 -1.19
C PHE A 154 2.71 -24.65 -0.07
N VAL A 155 2.95 -23.92 1.03
CA VAL A 155 1.98 -23.82 2.14
C VAL A 155 0.78 -22.96 1.75
N LYS A 156 1.02 -21.81 1.09
CA LYS A 156 -0.04 -20.89 0.63
C LYS A 156 -0.50 -21.16 -0.81
N GLY A 157 0.07 -22.16 -1.50
CA GLY A 157 -0.20 -22.47 -2.90
C GLY A 157 0.10 -21.32 -3.88
N ARG A 158 1.07 -20.45 -3.57
CA ARG A 158 1.31 -19.20 -4.33
C ARG A 158 2.64 -19.20 -5.04
N ASN A 159 2.63 -19.00 -6.36
CA ASN A 159 3.84 -18.75 -7.14
C ASN A 159 4.15 -17.24 -7.17
N ARG A 160 5.34 -16.85 -6.69
CA ARG A 160 5.80 -15.45 -6.67
C ARG A 160 6.76 -15.22 -7.83
N THR A 161 6.33 -14.45 -8.82
CA THR A 161 7.09 -14.18 -10.05
C THR A 161 7.11 -12.69 -10.35
N LEU A 162 8.20 -12.20 -10.96
CA LEU A 162 8.28 -10.82 -11.41
C LEU A 162 7.61 -10.64 -12.78
N THR A 163 6.88 -9.55 -12.93
CA THR A 163 6.21 -9.16 -14.17
C THR A 163 6.57 -7.71 -14.49
N ALA A 164 7.17 -7.48 -15.66
CA ALA A 164 7.57 -6.16 -16.13
C ALA A 164 6.38 -5.21 -16.34
N TRP A 165 6.66 -3.90 -16.36
CA TRP A 165 5.72 -2.91 -16.89
C TRP A 165 5.46 -3.17 -18.37
N LYS A 166 4.27 -2.79 -18.84
CA LYS A 166 3.92 -2.92 -20.27
C LYS A 166 4.73 -1.95 -21.14
N SER A 167 4.94 -0.72 -20.67
CA SER A 167 5.65 0.37 -21.35
C SER A 167 5.85 1.53 -20.39
#